data_AF-A0A956AG64-F1
#
_entry.id   AF-A0A956AG64-F1
#
_cell.length_a   1.000
_cell.length_b   1.000
_cell.length_c   1.000
_cell.angle_alpha   90.00
_cell.angle_beta   90.00
_cell.angle_gamma   90.00
#
_symmetry.space_group_name_H-M   'P 1'
#
loop_
_entity.id
_entity.type
_entity.pdbx_description
1 polymer ?
#
loop_
_entity_poly.entity_id
_entity_poly.type
_entity_poly.pdbx_seq_one_letter_code
_entity_poly.pdbx_strand_id
1 'polypeptide(L)'
;IHTPHRDKKRGTERTLAVVRASGFPEERVLVDHNNEETLPLVLDTGCWAGHSIYPHTKMDETRMAALVSRYGAERIVVNSAADWGVSDPLKVPKTVAAMRDAGIDEAAIETVVWRNPVAFFAQSGREAMRALDDRPKIDQRELFEGNSVLRGQTPLVES
;
A
#
# COMPACT_ATOMS: atom_id res chain seq x y z
N ILE A 1 8.56 -7.93 4.64
CA ILE A 1 9.88 -8.46 4.21
C ILE A 1 10.25 -7.81 2.89
N HIS A 2 11.39 -7.14 2.83
CA HIS A 2 11.91 -6.49 1.63
C HIS A 2 12.57 -7.51 0.69
N THR A 3 12.08 -7.67 -0.54
CA THR A 3 12.72 -8.54 -1.53
C THR A 3 14.00 -7.89 -2.10
N PRO A 4 15.03 -8.68 -2.46
CA PRO A 4 16.29 -8.13 -2.93
C PRO A 4 16.17 -7.37 -4.25
N HIS A 5 17.14 -6.47 -4.48
CA HIS A 5 17.21 -5.65 -5.69
C HIS A 5 17.78 -6.39 -6.92
N ARG A 6 18.59 -7.43 -6.70
CA ARG A 6 19.24 -8.25 -7.75
C ARG A 6 18.77 -9.69 -7.61
N ASP A 7 18.74 -10.42 -8.73
CA ASP A 7 18.26 -11.80 -8.80
C ASP A 7 16.91 -11.97 -8.07
N LYS A 8 15.98 -11.03 -8.36
CA LYS A 8 14.78 -10.78 -7.56
C LYS A 8 13.88 -12.01 -7.48
N LYS A 9 13.73 -12.74 -8.59
CA LYS A 9 12.96 -13.99 -8.63
C LYS A 9 13.52 -15.03 -7.67
N ARG A 10 14.79 -15.42 -7.82
CA ARG A 10 15.44 -16.41 -6.95
C ARG A 10 15.49 -15.94 -5.49
N GLY A 11 15.71 -14.65 -5.28
CA GLY A 11 15.68 -14.04 -3.95
C GLY A 11 14.31 -14.11 -3.29
N THR A 12 13.23 -13.97 -4.07
CA THR A 12 11.85 -14.12 -3.60
C THR A 12 11.55 -15.59 -3.30
N GLU A 13 11.91 -16.52 -4.18
CA GLU A 13 11.77 -17.97 -3.94
C GLU A 13 12.46 -18.39 -2.63
N ARG A 14 13.69 -17.88 -2.41
CA ARG A 14 14.44 -18.14 -1.17
C ARG A 14 13.77 -17.52 0.04
N THR A 15 13.22 -16.30 -0.08
CA THR A 15 12.49 -15.62 1.00
C THR A 15 11.27 -16.43 1.42
N LEU A 16 10.45 -16.86 0.45
CA LEU A 16 9.25 -17.67 0.71
C LEU A 16 9.60 -19.02 1.32
N ALA A 17 10.68 -19.67 0.86
CA ALA A 17 11.16 -20.92 1.45
C ALA A 17 11.58 -20.74 2.92
N VAL A 18 12.22 -19.62 3.27
CA VAL A 18 12.59 -19.30 4.67
C VAL A 18 11.36 -19.02 5.51
N VAL A 19 10.38 -18.26 5.01
CA VAL A 19 9.10 -18.03 5.70
C VAL A 19 8.44 -19.36 6.04
N ARG A 20 8.29 -20.25 5.06
CA ARG A 20 7.70 -21.58 5.27
C ARG A 20 8.49 -22.42 6.27
N ALA A 21 9.82 -22.46 6.15
CA ALA A 21 10.67 -23.23 7.05
C ALA A 21 10.67 -22.69 8.49
N SER A 22 10.38 -21.40 8.68
CA SER A 22 10.30 -20.79 10.02
C SER A 22 9.05 -21.20 10.81
N GLY A 23 8.02 -21.75 10.15
CA GLY A 23 6.73 -22.06 10.76
C GLY A 23 5.91 -20.82 11.16
N PHE A 24 6.34 -19.62 10.77
CA PHE A 24 5.56 -18.41 10.97
C PHE A 24 4.34 -18.38 10.01
N PRO A 25 3.15 -17.94 10.45
CA PRO A 25 1.96 -17.93 9.60
C PRO A 25 2.17 -17.05 8.36
N GLU A 26 2.03 -17.63 7.17
CA GLU A 26 2.28 -16.95 5.89
C GLU A 26 1.33 -15.74 5.72
N GLU A 27 0.07 -15.84 6.19
CA GLU A 27 -0.93 -14.78 6.15
C GLU A 27 -0.61 -13.54 6.99
N ARG A 28 0.42 -13.62 7.85
CA ARG A 28 0.97 -12.51 8.64
C ARG A 28 2.22 -11.90 8.00
N VAL A 29 2.59 -12.32 6.79
CA VAL A 29 3.79 -11.85 6.09
C VAL A 29 3.40 -11.01 4.89
N LEU A 30 3.85 -9.75 4.87
CA LEU A 30 3.84 -8.91 3.69
C LEU A 30 5.20 -8.97 3.01
N VAL A 31 5.28 -9.57 1.82
CA VAL A 31 6.47 -9.59 0.98
C VAL A 31 6.42 -8.37 0.06
N ASP A 32 7.37 -7.45 0.15
CA ASP A 32 7.30 -6.14 -0.53
C ASP A 32 8.32 -6.01 -1.67
N HIS A 33 8.12 -5.00 -2.50
CA HIS A 33 8.84 -4.72 -3.74
C HIS A 33 8.64 -5.78 -4.83
N ASN A 34 7.46 -6.38 -4.93
CA ASN A 34 7.17 -7.30 -6.03
C ASN A 34 7.12 -6.59 -7.38
N ASN A 35 7.36 -7.38 -8.44
CA ASN A 35 7.16 -7.02 -9.83
C ASN A 35 6.43 -8.16 -10.56
N GLU A 36 6.33 -8.09 -11.88
CA GLU A 36 5.63 -9.07 -12.71
C GLU A 36 6.14 -10.50 -12.56
N GLU A 37 7.44 -10.67 -12.30
CA GLU A 37 8.06 -11.99 -12.18
C GLU A 37 7.84 -12.63 -10.80
N THR A 38 7.68 -11.80 -9.76
CA THR A 38 7.62 -12.29 -8.37
C THR A 38 6.22 -12.30 -7.80
N LEU A 39 5.31 -11.47 -8.31
CA LEU A 39 3.92 -11.45 -7.87
C LEU A 39 3.28 -12.85 -7.91
N PRO A 40 3.38 -13.64 -9.00
CA PRO A 40 2.75 -14.97 -9.03
C PRO A 40 3.27 -15.89 -7.92
N LEU A 41 4.58 -15.82 -7.65
CA LEU A 41 5.21 -16.63 -6.60
C LEU A 41 4.66 -16.31 -5.22
N VAL A 42 4.36 -15.03 -4.95
CA VAL A 42 3.80 -14.60 -3.66
C VAL A 42 2.31 -14.96 -3.56
N LEU A 43 1.53 -14.76 -4.64
CA LEU A 43 0.11 -15.09 -4.67
C LEU A 43 -0.17 -16.60 -4.57
N ASP A 44 0.76 -17.44 -5.00
CA ASP A 44 0.70 -18.91 -4.82
C ASP A 44 0.92 -19.35 -3.35
N THR A 45 1.05 -18.41 -2.40
CA THR A 45 1.25 -18.66 -0.97
C THR A 45 0.16 -18.01 -0.11
N GLY A 46 0.26 -18.15 1.22
CA GLY A 46 -0.56 -17.39 2.16
C GLY A 46 -0.17 -15.91 2.31
N CYS A 47 0.97 -15.49 1.77
CA CYS A 47 1.54 -14.15 2.00
C CYS A 47 0.76 -13.03 1.29
N TRP A 48 0.95 -11.81 1.79
CA TRP A 48 0.51 -10.57 1.13
C TRP A 48 1.58 -10.08 0.16
N ALA A 49 1.16 -9.58 -1.00
CA ALA A 49 2.02 -9.05 -2.04
C ALA A 49 2.06 -7.51 -2.02
N GLY A 50 3.11 -6.96 -1.42
CA GLY A 50 3.41 -5.53 -1.40
C GLY A 50 4.13 -5.07 -2.68
N HIS A 51 3.73 -3.90 -3.16
CA HIS A 51 4.32 -3.24 -4.33
C HIS A 51 4.65 -1.79 -3.99
N SER A 52 5.91 -1.43 -4.21
CA SER A 52 6.33 -0.02 -4.10
C SER A 52 6.39 0.64 -5.46
N ILE A 53 5.60 1.69 -5.61
CA ILE A 53 5.48 2.44 -6.85
C ILE A 53 6.41 3.65 -6.79
N TYR A 54 7.33 3.77 -7.76
CA TYR A 54 8.33 4.83 -7.79
C TYR A 54 8.30 5.60 -9.10
N PRO A 55 8.79 6.86 -9.11
CA PRO A 55 8.87 7.65 -10.33
C PRO A 55 9.78 7.06 -11.42
N HIS A 56 10.87 6.39 -11.06
CA HIS A 56 11.93 6.04 -12.01
C HIS A 56 12.50 4.62 -11.87
N THR A 57 12.09 3.85 -10.87
CA THR A 57 12.66 2.53 -10.59
C THR A 57 11.57 1.56 -10.17
N LYS A 58 11.89 0.26 -10.08
CA LYS A 58 10.98 -0.77 -9.53
C LYS A 58 9.69 -0.94 -10.35
N MET A 59 8.56 -0.43 -9.85
CA MET A 59 7.21 -0.50 -10.43
C MET A 59 6.67 0.90 -10.69
N ASP A 60 5.80 1.04 -11.69
CA ASP A 60 5.03 2.25 -11.98
C ASP A 60 3.52 1.98 -11.93
N GLU A 61 2.74 3.05 -11.97
CA GLU A 61 1.28 3.05 -11.85
C GLU A 61 0.60 2.19 -12.93
N THR A 62 1.04 2.31 -14.19
CA THR A 62 0.44 1.60 -15.33
C THR A 62 0.72 0.10 -15.26
N ARG A 63 1.95 -0.29 -14.89
CA ARG A 63 2.33 -1.68 -14.68
C ARG A 63 1.55 -2.29 -13.52
N MET A 64 1.34 -1.53 -12.45
CA MET A 64 0.52 -1.99 -11.33
C MET A 64 -0.94 -2.21 -11.75
N ALA A 65 -1.54 -1.29 -12.51
CA ALA A 65 -2.90 -1.47 -13.05
C ALA A 65 -2.99 -2.73 -13.92
N ALA A 66 -2.00 -2.99 -14.79
CA ALA A 66 -1.95 -4.21 -15.59
C ALA A 66 -1.87 -5.49 -14.73
N LEU A 67 -1.13 -5.45 -13.61
CA LEU A 67 -1.06 -6.58 -12.67
C LEU A 67 -2.39 -6.83 -11.98
N VAL A 68 -3.06 -5.79 -11.47
CA VAL A 68 -4.39 -5.92 -10.83
C VAL A 68 -5.42 -6.44 -11.83
N SER A 69 -5.39 -5.94 -13.08
CA SER A 69 -6.27 -6.43 -14.15
C SER A 69 -6.07 -7.92 -14.44
N ARG A 70 -4.82 -8.39 -14.40
CA ARG A 70 -4.46 -9.79 -14.70
C ARG A 70 -4.71 -10.76 -13.55
N TYR A 71 -4.39 -10.36 -12.32
CA TYR A 71 -4.35 -11.26 -11.16
C TYR A 71 -5.49 -11.03 -10.16
N GLY A 72 -6.28 -9.96 -10.34
CA GLY A 72 -7.27 -9.53 -9.37
C GLY A 72 -6.67 -8.67 -8.25
N ALA A 73 -7.51 -8.32 -7.28
CA ALA A 73 -7.15 -7.40 -6.19
C ALA A 73 -6.75 -8.11 -4.89
N GLU A 74 -7.08 -9.39 -4.71
CA GLU A 74 -6.92 -10.07 -3.43
C GLU A 74 -5.45 -10.15 -2.99
N ARG A 75 -5.17 -9.81 -1.73
CA ARG A 75 -3.83 -9.83 -1.11
C ARG A 75 -2.77 -8.93 -1.77
N ILE A 76 -3.16 -8.02 -2.65
CA ILE A 76 -2.27 -7.02 -3.24
C ILE A 76 -2.33 -5.73 -2.44
N VAL A 77 -1.17 -5.20 -2.06
CA VAL A 77 -1.01 -3.91 -1.36
C VAL A 77 -0.06 -3.02 -2.15
N VAL A 78 -0.36 -1.71 -2.19
CA VAL A 78 0.45 -0.70 -2.89
C VAL A 78 0.93 0.35 -1.90
N ASN A 79 2.20 0.75 -2.01
CA ASN A 79 2.81 1.82 -1.22
C ASN A 79 3.71 2.73 -2.07
N SER A 80 3.99 3.94 -1.58
CA SER A 80 4.88 4.91 -2.24
C SER A 80 6.35 4.78 -1.85
N ALA A 81 6.66 3.91 -0.87
CA ALA A 81 7.99 3.71 -0.27
C ALA A 81 8.81 5.01 -0.21
N ALA A 82 8.25 6.02 0.48
CA ALA A 82 8.85 7.33 0.67
C ALA A 82 10.16 7.24 1.47
N ASP A 83 11.20 6.73 0.81
CA ASP A 83 12.51 6.44 1.35
C ASP A 83 13.56 7.44 0.83
N TRP A 84 14.83 7.08 0.95
CA TRP A 84 16.00 7.90 0.64
C TRP A 84 16.15 8.31 -0.84
N GLY A 85 15.38 7.73 -1.76
CA GLY A 85 15.40 8.11 -3.18
C GLY A 85 14.47 9.27 -3.52
N VAL A 86 14.45 9.65 -4.81
CA VAL A 86 13.38 10.51 -5.35
C VAL A 86 12.07 9.73 -5.26
N SER A 87 11.27 10.09 -4.26
CA SER A 87 9.97 9.50 -3.98
C SER A 87 8.85 10.52 -4.23
N ASP A 88 7.65 10.00 -4.41
CA ASP A 88 6.46 10.82 -4.58
C ASP A 88 5.36 10.27 -3.65
N PRO A 89 4.96 11.02 -2.60
CA PRO A 89 3.97 10.55 -1.65
C PRO A 89 2.59 10.32 -2.29
N LEU A 90 2.35 10.87 -3.50
CA LEU A 90 1.12 10.71 -4.25
C LEU A 90 1.10 9.48 -5.15
N LYS A 91 2.08 8.57 -5.06
CA LYS A 91 2.10 7.38 -5.91
C LYS A 91 0.92 6.43 -5.70
N VAL A 92 0.38 6.31 -4.49
CA VAL A 92 -0.84 5.53 -4.25
C VAL A 92 -2.06 6.14 -4.98
N PRO A 93 -2.43 7.42 -4.79
CA PRO A 93 -3.56 8.01 -5.52
C PRO A 93 -3.33 8.11 -7.04
N LYS A 94 -2.08 8.28 -7.50
CA LYS A 94 -1.77 8.20 -8.94
C LYS A 94 -1.98 6.79 -9.49
N THR A 95 -1.66 5.74 -8.71
CA THR A 95 -1.97 4.36 -9.09
C THR A 95 -3.48 4.12 -9.16
N VAL A 96 -4.25 4.69 -8.23
CA VAL A 96 -5.72 4.69 -8.30
C VAL A 96 -6.22 5.30 -9.61
N ALA A 97 -5.70 6.46 -10.01
CA ALA A 97 -6.06 7.08 -11.29
C ALA A 97 -5.73 6.17 -12.49
N ALA A 98 -4.54 5.57 -12.53
CA ALA A 98 -4.16 4.64 -13.58
C ALA A 98 -5.05 3.38 -13.63
N MET A 99 -5.48 2.86 -12.48
CA MET A 99 -6.41 1.73 -12.41
C MET A 99 -7.81 2.11 -12.94
N ARG A 100 -8.28 3.32 -12.65
CA ARG A 100 -9.53 3.86 -13.21
C ARG A 100 -9.46 4.02 -14.72
N ASP A 101 -8.37 4.59 -15.22
CA ASP A 101 -8.13 4.77 -16.65
C ASP A 101 -8.05 3.41 -17.38
N ALA A 102 -7.59 2.36 -16.68
CA ALA A 102 -7.57 0.99 -17.17
C ALA A 102 -8.93 0.25 -17.05
N GLY A 103 -9.97 0.90 -16.53
CA GLY A 103 -11.32 0.33 -16.38
C GLY A 103 -11.45 -0.70 -15.26
N ILE A 104 -10.58 -0.67 -14.25
CA ILE A 104 -10.69 -1.55 -13.08
C ILE A 104 -11.84 -1.08 -12.19
N ASP A 105 -12.64 -2.03 -11.71
CA ASP A 105 -13.78 -1.76 -10.84
C ASP A 105 -13.37 -1.06 -9.54
N GLU A 106 -14.18 -0.10 -9.09
CA GLU A 106 -13.89 0.68 -7.88
C GLU A 106 -13.77 -0.21 -6.63
N ALA A 107 -14.53 -1.31 -6.53
CA ALA A 107 -14.41 -2.21 -5.38
C ALA A 107 -13.08 -2.98 -5.40
N ALA A 108 -12.56 -3.31 -6.57
CA ALA A 108 -11.23 -3.90 -6.72
C ALA A 108 -10.13 -2.88 -6.35
N ILE A 109 -10.28 -1.63 -6.79
CA ILE A 109 -9.36 -0.55 -6.42
C ILE A 109 -9.36 -0.33 -4.91
N GLU A 110 -10.55 -0.16 -4.31
CA GLU A 110 -10.73 -0.01 -2.86
C GLU A 110 -10.13 -1.19 -2.11
N THR A 111 -10.26 -2.40 -2.64
CA THR A 111 -9.63 -3.58 -2.05
C THR A 111 -8.11 -3.44 -2.01
N VAL A 112 -7.46 -3.05 -3.12
CA VAL A 112 -6.00 -2.89 -3.18
C VAL A 112 -5.48 -1.79 -2.26
N VAL A 113 -6.15 -0.63 -2.23
CA VAL A 113 -5.61 0.56 -1.54
C VAL A 113 -6.15 0.80 -0.13
N TRP A 114 -7.21 0.08 0.27
CA TRP A 114 -7.84 0.25 1.58
C TRP A 114 -8.07 -1.08 2.29
N ARG A 115 -8.90 -1.97 1.73
CA ARG A 115 -9.34 -3.18 2.46
C ARG A 115 -8.20 -4.14 2.75
N ASN A 116 -7.30 -4.35 1.79
CA ASN A 116 -6.13 -5.21 1.96
C ASN A 116 -5.14 -4.65 3.00
N PRO A 117 -4.67 -3.38 2.90
CA PRO A 117 -3.83 -2.78 3.95
C PRO A 117 -4.45 -2.90 5.34
N VAL A 118 -5.72 -2.52 5.49
CA VAL A 118 -6.49 -2.63 6.73
C VAL A 118 -6.50 -4.07 7.24
N ALA A 119 -6.86 -5.03 6.39
CA ALA A 119 -6.93 -6.44 6.77
C ALA A 119 -5.56 -7.00 7.19
N PHE A 120 -4.46 -6.51 6.60
CA PHE A 120 -3.12 -6.89 6.98
C PHE A 120 -2.71 -6.31 8.35
N PHE A 121 -2.80 -4.99 8.53
CA PHE A 121 -2.31 -4.33 9.73
C PHE A 121 -3.19 -4.57 10.97
N ALA A 122 -4.49 -4.81 10.78
CA ALA A 122 -5.43 -5.12 11.86
C ALA A 122 -5.09 -6.43 12.59
N GLN A 123 -4.34 -7.34 11.95
CA GLN A 123 -3.87 -8.59 12.57
C GLN A 123 -2.96 -8.38 13.78
N SER A 124 -2.38 -7.19 13.92
CA SER A 124 -1.56 -6.81 15.08
C SER A 124 -2.37 -6.57 16.36
N GLY A 125 -3.68 -6.36 16.25
CA GLY A 125 -4.56 -5.96 17.35
C GLY A 125 -4.30 -4.55 17.89
N ARG A 126 -3.38 -3.79 17.29
CA ARG A 126 -3.07 -2.39 17.67
C ARG A 126 -3.89 -1.37 16.92
N GLU A 127 -4.58 -1.78 15.85
CA GLU A 127 -5.43 -0.89 15.08
C GLU A 127 -6.84 -0.86 15.67
N ALA A 128 -7.20 0.29 16.24
CA ALA A 128 -8.59 0.62 16.44
C ALA A 128 -9.17 1.00 15.08
N MET A 129 -9.65 0.03 14.30
CA MET A 129 -10.39 0.31 13.05
C MET A 129 -11.49 1.36 13.24
N ARG A 130 -12.10 1.39 14.43
CA ARG A 130 -13.04 2.43 14.87
C ARG A 130 -12.49 3.86 14.82
N ALA A 131 -11.19 4.04 15.07
CA ALA A 131 -10.55 5.35 15.00
C ALA A 131 -10.40 5.88 13.57
N LEU A 132 -10.50 5.01 12.54
CA LEU A 132 -10.52 5.43 11.13
C LEU A 132 -11.91 5.90 10.69
N ASP A 133 -12.97 5.39 11.32
CA ASP A 133 -14.35 5.82 11.04
C ASP A 133 -14.67 7.18 11.70
N ASP A 134 -14.03 7.48 12.83
CA ASP A 134 -14.17 8.74 13.55
C ASP A 134 -13.27 9.82 12.94
N ARG A 135 -13.73 10.45 11.86
CA ARG A 135 -13.06 11.65 11.32
C ARG A 135 -13.01 12.73 12.42
N PRO A 136 -11.83 13.24 12.80
CA PRO A 136 -11.75 14.32 13.76
C PRO A 136 -12.48 15.54 13.20
N LYS A 137 -13.28 16.19 14.04
CA LYS A 137 -13.94 17.45 13.69
C LYS A 137 -12.88 18.51 13.42
N ILE A 138 -13.01 19.21 12.31
CA ILE A 138 -12.09 20.29 11.94
C ILE A 138 -12.45 21.54 12.74
N ASP A 139 -11.52 22.05 13.53
CA ASP A 139 -11.57 23.42 14.06
C ASP A 139 -10.29 24.17 13.65
N GLN A 140 -10.40 24.98 12.59
CA GLN A 140 -9.26 25.75 12.07
C GLN A 140 -8.80 26.91 12.98
N ARG A 141 -9.46 27.11 14.12
CA ARG A 141 -9.02 28.06 15.16
C ARG A 141 -7.98 27.45 16.08
N GLU A 142 -7.90 26.12 16.15
CA GLU A 142 -6.87 25.44 16.95
C GLU A 142 -5.47 25.81 16.45
N LEU A 143 -4.58 26.05 17.39
CA LEU A 143 -3.19 26.39 17.12
C LEU A 143 -2.32 25.16 17.37
N PHE A 144 -1.36 24.90 16.47
CA PHE A 144 -0.31 23.91 16.69
C PHE A 144 0.96 24.64 17.12
N GLU A 145 1.34 24.50 18.39
CA GLU A 145 2.50 25.21 18.99
C GLU A 145 2.44 26.73 18.76
N GLY A 146 1.23 27.31 18.83
CA GLY A 146 0.99 28.75 18.61
C GLY A 146 0.89 29.16 17.13
N ASN A 147 1.09 28.24 16.19
CA ASN A 147 0.99 28.52 14.76
C ASN A 147 -0.41 28.22 14.22
N SER A 148 -0.86 29.04 13.26
CA SER A 148 -2.09 28.82 12.50
C SER A 148 -1.78 28.54 11.03
N VAL A 149 -2.57 27.65 10.43
CA VAL A 149 -2.61 27.42 8.97
C VAL A 149 -3.34 28.54 8.22
N LEU A 150 -4.12 29.37 8.93
CA LEU A 150 -4.81 30.50 8.33
C LEU A 150 -3.83 31.60 7.91
N ARG A 151 -4.18 32.24 6.80
CA ARG A 151 -3.49 33.37 6.16
C ARG A 151 -4.49 34.48 5.81
N GLY A 152 -5.52 34.66 6.66
CA GLY A 152 -6.58 35.66 6.50
C GLY A 152 -7.95 35.12 6.10
N GLN A 153 -8.10 33.80 5.92
CA GLN A 153 -9.39 33.16 5.66
C GLN A 153 -10.26 33.09 6.91
N THR A 154 -11.59 33.05 6.73
CA THR A 154 -12.53 32.70 7.80
C THR A 154 -12.36 31.22 8.18
N PRO A 155 -12.17 30.88 9.47
CA PRO A 155 -11.97 29.49 9.90
C PRO A 155 -13.22 28.63 9.68
N LEU A 156 -13.02 27.41 9.15
CA LEU A 156 -13.99 26.33 9.21
C LEU A 156 -13.98 25.70 10.61
N VAL A 157 -15.17 25.59 11.22
CA VAL A 157 -15.39 24.91 12.50
C VAL A 157 -16.55 23.94 12.32
N GLU A 158 -16.26 22.65 12.43
CA GLU A 158 -17.24 21.58 12.30
C GLU A 158 -17.82 21.23 13.68
N SER A 159 -19.15 21.13 13.73
CA SER A 159 -19.92 20.88 14.97
C SER A 159 -19.96 19.42 15.39
#